data_AF-A0A351K126-F1
#
_entry.id   AF-A0A351K126-F1
#
_cell.length_a   1.000
_cell.length_b   1.000
_cell.length_c   1.000
_cell.angle_alpha   90.00
_cell.angle_beta   90.00
_cell.angle_gamma   90.00
#
_symmetry.space_group_name_H-M   'P 1'
#
loop_
_entity.id
_entity.type
_entity.pdbx_description
1 polymer ?
#
loop_
_entity_poly.entity_id
_entity_poly.type
_entity_poly.pdbx_seq_one_letter_code
_entity_poly.pdbx_strand_id
1 'polypeptide(L)'
;QPLAIHVDGEIVATTMCTPDDPASLAVGFCIAEGMLDRDVTAGVSVDRSGPTVTVHVETGHLPGSFSARLGTVSSSCGACGTADMAALVAGVASVDAGRQPDGDVVSAVASNLRSQQEVFALTGGSHAAAAVTVDGQVVDIAEDVGRHNAVDKVVGHL
;
A
#
# COMPACT_ATOMS: atom_id res chain seq x y z
N GLN A 1 13.04 -7.95 2.65
CA GLN A 1 14.17 -7.26 2.01
C GLN A 1 14.03 -5.76 2.22
N PRO A 2 15.12 -4.98 2.27
CA PRO A 2 15.03 -3.53 2.27
C PRO A 2 14.62 -3.01 0.88
N LEU A 3 13.78 -1.99 0.85
CA LEU A 3 13.30 -1.32 -0.34
C LEU A 3 13.33 0.20 -0.18
N ALA A 4 13.71 0.92 -1.23
CA ALA A 4 13.66 2.36 -1.35
C ALA A 4 12.74 2.77 -2.51
N ILE A 5 11.88 3.75 -2.27
CA ILE A 5 10.99 4.32 -3.29
C ILE A 5 11.53 5.71 -3.65
N HIS A 6 11.81 5.89 -4.93
CA HIS A 6 12.14 7.18 -5.52
C HIS A 6 10.97 7.66 -6.37
N VAL A 7 10.63 8.93 -6.25
CA VAL A 7 9.65 9.60 -7.11
C VAL A 7 10.34 10.77 -7.78
N ASP A 8 10.29 10.86 -9.11
CA ASP A 8 10.99 11.86 -9.95
C ASP A 8 12.44 12.17 -9.45
N GLY A 9 13.17 11.14 -9.03
CA GLY A 9 14.56 11.23 -8.54
C GLY A 9 14.74 11.40 -7.02
N GLU A 10 13.70 11.81 -6.28
CA GLU A 10 13.77 12.06 -4.83
C GLU A 10 13.37 10.82 -4.02
N ILE A 11 14.10 10.53 -2.93
CA ILE A 11 13.74 9.41 -2.03
C ILE A 11 12.56 9.84 -1.16
N VAL A 12 11.44 9.15 -1.32
CA VAL A 12 10.21 9.47 -0.57
C VAL A 12 9.97 8.53 0.61
N ALA A 13 10.44 7.28 0.52
CA ALA A 13 10.26 6.27 1.54
C ALA A 13 11.33 5.17 1.48
N THR A 14 11.57 4.56 2.64
CA THR A 14 12.31 3.30 2.77
C THR A 14 11.54 2.36 3.69
N THR A 15 11.49 1.07 3.36
CA THR A 15 10.73 0.08 4.12
C THR A 15 11.36 -1.31 4.02
N MET A 16 10.92 -2.22 4.89
CA MET A 16 11.16 -3.65 4.75
C MET A 16 9.92 -4.29 4.14
N CYS A 17 10.07 -5.05 3.06
CA CYS A 17 8.96 -5.69 2.34
C CYS A 17 9.25 -7.17 2.01
N THR A 18 8.24 -7.91 1.57
CA THR A 18 8.43 -9.21 0.89
C THR A 18 8.92 -9.00 -0.55
N PRO A 19 9.59 -10.01 -1.18
CA PRO A 19 10.33 -9.81 -2.43
C PRO A 19 9.50 -9.85 -3.72
N ASP A 20 8.25 -10.29 -3.63
CA ASP A 20 7.32 -10.66 -4.71
C ASP A 20 7.03 -9.51 -5.66
N ASP A 21 6.50 -8.39 -5.15
CA ASP A 21 6.09 -7.27 -5.99
C ASP A 21 6.43 -5.90 -5.40
N PRO A 22 7.68 -5.42 -5.60
CA PRO A 22 8.08 -4.11 -5.15
C PRO A 22 7.50 -2.97 -6.00
N ALA A 23 7.12 -3.22 -7.27
CA ALA A 23 6.62 -2.18 -8.17
C ALA A 23 5.24 -1.72 -7.73
N SER A 24 4.32 -2.68 -7.50
CA SER A 24 2.96 -2.37 -7.05
C SER A 24 2.95 -1.75 -5.66
N LEU A 25 3.85 -2.18 -4.76
CA LEU A 25 4.06 -1.52 -3.48
C LEU A 25 4.42 -0.03 -3.64
N ALA A 26 5.34 0.30 -4.55
CA ALA A 26 5.75 1.68 -4.76
C ALA A 26 4.64 2.53 -5.39
N VAL A 27 3.91 2.00 -6.38
CA VAL A 27 2.77 2.67 -7.00
C VAL A 27 1.67 2.94 -5.98
N GLY A 28 1.28 1.92 -5.22
CA GLY A 28 0.24 2.07 -4.21
C GLY A 28 0.62 3.03 -3.09
N PHE A 29 1.89 3.03 -2.65
CA PHE A 29 2.40 4.03 -1.72
C PHE A 29 2.25 5.45 -2.27
N CYS A 30 2.61 5.68 -3.55
CA CYS A 30 2.49 7.00 -4.18
C CYS A 30 1.01 7.45 -4.27
N ILE A 31 0.09 6.53 -4.56
CA ILE A 31 -1.35 6.80 -4.57
C ILE A 31 -1.85 7.12 -3.16
N ALA A 32 -1.50 6.31 -2.17
CA ALA A 32 -1.95 6.47 -0.79
C ALA A 32 -1.46 7.78 -0.14
N GLU A 33 -0.26 8.25 -0.52
CA GLU A 33 0.29 9.53 -0.07
C GLU A 33 -0.09 10.71 -0.97
N GLY A 34 -0.91 10.50 -2.01
CA GLY A 34 -1.40 11.57 -2.90
C GLY A 34 -0.35 12.16 -3.85
N MET A 35 0.72 11.42 -4.14
CA MET A 35 1.75 11.78 -5.12
C MET A 35 1.36 11.39 -6.56
N LEU A 36 0.49 10.41 -6.69
CA LEU A 36 0.03 9.87 -7.96
C LEU A 36 -1.49 9.70 -7.91
N ASP A 37 -2.18 10.26 -8.89
CA ASP A 37 -3.61 10.00 -9.08
C ASP A 37 -3.82 8.60 -9.65
N ARG A 38 -4.89 7.92 -9.24
CA ARG A 38 -5.19 6.53 -9.66
C ARG A 38 -5.33 6.38 -11.19
N ASP A 39 -5.74 7.43 -11.88
CA ASP A 39 -5.99 7.42 -13.33
C ASP A 39 -4.76 7.77 -14.17
N VAL A 40 -3.61 8.06 -13.52
CA VAL A 40 -2.37 8.46 -14.20
C VAL A 40 -1.42 7.27 -14.30
N THR A 41 -0.97 6.97 -15.53
CA THR A 41 0.10 6.01 -15.75
C THR A 41 1.45 6.64 -15.47
N ALA A 42 2.13 6.19 -14.41
CA ALA A 42 3.51 6.53 -14.11
C ALA A 42 4.49 5.58 -14.81
N GLY A 43 5.69 6.08 -15.14
CA GLY A 43 6.79 5.21 -15.52
C GLY A 43 7.35 4.50 -14.28
N VAL A 44 7.45 3.17 -14.28
CA VAL A 44 7.98 2.43 -13.12
C VAL A 44 9.15 1.55 -13.54
N SER A 45 10.25 1.62 -12.80
CA SER A 45 11.39 0.72 -12.97
C SER A 45 11.91 0.20 -11.63
N VAL A 46 12.43 -1.02 -11.63
CA VAL A 46 12.91 -1.71 -10.42
C VAL A 46 14.38 -2.09 -10.63
N ASP A 47 15.25 -1.58 -9.76
CA ASP A 47 16.65 -1.98 -9.68
C ASP A 47 16.86 -2.94 -8.50
N ARG A 48 17.41 -4.12 -8.81
CA ARG A 48 17.75 -5.17 -7.84
C ARG A 48 19.26 -5.48 -7.80
N SER A 49 20.09 -4.61 -8.39
CA SER A 49 21.54 -4.80 -8.47
C SER A 49 22.25 -4.61 -7.12
N GLY A 50 21.64 -3.83 -6.22
CA GLY A 50 22.16 -3.53 -4.89
C GLY A 50 21.57 -4.38 -3.75
N PRO A 51 22.05 -4.17 -2.52
CA PRO A 51 21.50 -4.82 -1.32
C PRO A 51 20.09 -4.32 -0.96
N THR A 52 19.72 -3.13 -1.44
CA THR A 52 18.39 -2.52 -1.34
C THR A 52 17.75 -2.56 -2.71
N VAL A 53 16.51 -3.03 -2.79
CA VAL A 53 15.72 -2.91 -4.02
C VAL A 53 15.25 -1.48 -4.16
N THR A 54 15.53 -0.85 -5.29
CA THR A 54 15.13 0.53 -5.55
C THR A 54 14.04 0.54 -6.60
N VAL A 55 12.93 1.23 -6.31
CA VAL A 55 11.85 1.44 -7.27
C VAL A 55 11.80 2.92 -7.62
N HIS A 56 11.87 3.22 -8.91
CA HIS A 56 11.72 4.57 -9.43
C HIS A 56 10.33 4.72 -10.04
N VAL A 57 9.61 5.75 -9.59
CA VAL A 57 8.28 6.13 -10.07
C VAL A 57 8.39 7.53 -10.70
N GLU A 58 8.20 7.59 -12.01
CA GLU A 58 8.22 8.84 -12.79
C GLU A 58 6.78 9.33 -12.93
N THR A 59 6.39 10.31 -12.12
CA THR A 59 5.06 10.94 -12.16
C THR A 59 5.07 12.19 -13.06
N GLY A 60 6.25 12.80 -13.26
CA GLY A 60 6.42 14.02 -14.05
C GLY A 60 5.82 15.26 -13.38
N HIS A 61 5.27 15.12 -12.18
CA HIS A 61 4.66 16.20 -11.42
C HIS A 61 4.61 15.87 -9.92
N LEU A 62 5.77 15.72 -9.28
CA LEU A 62 5.84 15.76 -7.82
C LEU A 62 5.16 17.03 -7.26
N PRO A 63 4.13 16.91 -6.41
CA PRO A 63 3.58 18.04 -5.70
C PRO A 63 4.66 18.63 -4.79
N GLY A 64 4.97 19.92 -4.95
CA GLY A 64 6.04 20.60 -4.19
C GLY A 64 5.84 20.68 -2.67
N SER A 65 4.69 20.22 -2.16
CA SER A 65 4.36 20.17 -0.72
C SER A 65 4.60 18.80 -0.08
N PHE A 66 5.24 17.85 -0.76
CA PHE A 66 5.52 16.55 -0.17
C PHE A 66 6.58 16.63 0.94
N SER A 67 6.33 15.94 2.05
CA SER A 67 7.31 15.73 3.12
C SER A 67 7.69 14.25 3.16
N ALA A 68 8.92 13.95 2.77
CA ALA A 68 9.47 12.60 2.81
C ALA A 68 9.30 11.99 4.20
N ARG A 69 8.59 10.86 4.29
CA ARG A 69 8.40 10.12 5.55
C ARG A 69 9.61 9.22 5.82
N LEU A 70 10.78 9.85 5.93
CA LEU A 70 12.04 9.20 6.27
C LEU A 70 12.19 9.09 7.79
N GLY A 71 11.27 8.36 8.42
CA GLY A 71 11.23 8.19 9.88
C GLY A 71 10.78 6.80 10.27
N THR A 72 10.88 6.50 11.57
CA THR A 72 10.46 5.20 12.10
C THR A 72 8.95 5.01 11.94
N VAL A 73 8.54 4.10 11.05
CA VAL A 73 7.15 3.70 10.92
C VAL A 73 6.82 2.74 12.07
N SER A 74 6.07 3.24 13.06
CA SER A 74 5.58 2.40 14.16
C SER A 74 4.32 1.63 13.74
N SER A 75 3.91 0.63 14.52
CA SER A 75 2.66 -0.10 14.34
C SER A 75 1.41 0.73 14.65
N SER A 76 1.41 2.03 14.36
CA SER A 76 0.32 2.95 14.65
C SER A 76 -0.70 3.05 13.52
N CYS A 77 -1.92 3.44 13.85
CA CYS A 77 -3.04 3.68 12.94
C CYS A 77 -2.88 4.91 12.01
N GLY A 78 -1.66 5.45 11.85
CA GLY A 78 -1.41 6.68 11.08
C GLY A 78 -1.78 7.98 11.81
N ALA A 79 -2.49 7.91 12.94
CA ALA A 79 -2.83 9.06 13.77
C ALA A 79 -1.75 9.42 14.82
N CYS A 80 -0.82 8.50 15.10
CA CYS A 80 0.25 8.78 16.06
C CYS A 80 1.28 9.73 15.43
N GLY A 81 1.37 10.95 15.96
CA GLY A 81 2.29 11.99 15.47
C GLY A 81 1.61 13.25 14.96
N THR A 82 0.27 13.24 14.77
CA THR A 82 -0.51 14.46 14.56
C THR A 82 -1.14 14.94 15.88
N ALA A 83 -1.08 16.25 16.14
CA ALA A 83 -1.81 16.89 17.23
C ALA A 83 -3.25 17.27 16.83
N ASP A 84 -3.57 17.18 15.54
CA ASP A 84 -4.86 17.59 14.97
C ASP A 84 -5.40 16.48 14.06
N MET A 85 -6.48 15.85 14.52
CA MET A 85 -7.21 14.83 13.75
C MET A 85 -7.94 15.42 12.55
N ALA A 86 -8.35 16.70 12.60
CA ALA A 86 -8.99 17.36 11.49
C ALA A 86 -8.01 17.56 10.33
N ALA A 87 -6.76 17.89 10.64
CA ALA A 87 -5.68 17.98 9.64
C ALA A 87 -5.39 16.63 8.96
N LEU A 88 -5.58 15.50 9.66
CA LEU A 88 -5.36 14.15 9.10
C LEU A 88 -6.39 13.79 8.03
N VAL A 89 -7.63 14.23 8.19
CA VAL A 89 -8.73 13.96 7.24
C VAL A 89 -8.94 15.09 6.24
N ALA A 90 -8.23 16.21 6.40
CA ALA A 90 -8.29 17.34 5.50
C ALA A 90 -7.75 16.93 4.12
N GLY A 91 -8.61 16.95 3.11
CA GLY A 91 -8.27 16.53 1.74
C GLY A 91 -8.66 15.10 1.38
N VAL A 92 -9.15 14.30 2.34
CA VAL A 92 -9.75 12.99 2.03
C VAL A 92 -11.13 13.22 1.43
N ALA A 93 -11.31 12.82 0.18
CA ALA A 93 -12.59 12.92 -0.50
C ALA A 93 -13.63 12.01 0.18
N SER A 94 -14.85 12.50 0.35
CA SER A 94 -15.96 11.65 0.77
C SER A 94 -16.31 10.68 -0.36
N VAL A 95 -16.45 9.40 -0.02
CA VAL A 95 -16.93 8.37 -0.94
C VAL A 95 -18.42 8.10 -0.71
N ASP A 96 -19.15 7.76 -1.78
CA ASP A 96 -20.50 7.23 -1.65
C ASP A 96 -20.43 5.84 -1.01
N ALA A 97 -21.26 5.58 -0.01
CA ALA A 97 -21.28 4.30 0.67
C ALA A 97 -21.69 3.15 -0.27
N GLY A 98 -22.43 3.41 -1.34
CA GLY A 98 -22.90 2.39 -2.28
C GLY A 98 -23.68 1.25 -1.59
N ARG A 99 -23.68 0.07 -2.22
CA ARG A 99 -24.21 -1.15 -1.61
C ARG A 99 -23.18 -1.69 -0.61
N GLN A 100 -23.63 -1.99 0.60
CA GLN A 100 -22.80 -2.57 1.65
C GLN A 100 -22.85 -4.10 1.59
N PRO A 101 -21.73 -4.79 1.91
CA PRO A 101 -21.73 -6.25 1.99
C PRO A 101 -22.54 -6.71 3.21
N ASP A 102 -23.20 -7.86 3.09
CA ASP A 102 -23.84 -8.49 4.24
C ASP A 102 -22.78 -9.00 5.22
N GLY A 103 -23.11 -9.07 6.52
CA GLY A 103 -22.15 -9.52 7.55
C GLY A 103 -21.61 -10.93 7.30
N ASP A 104 -22.44 -11.82 6.74
CA ASP A 104 -22.04 -13.18 6.37
C ASP A 104 -21.01 -13.20 5.24
N VAL A 105 -21.10 -12.25 4.30
CA VAL A 105 -20.11 -12.08 3.23
C VAL A 105 -18.75 -11.69 3.82
N VAL A 106 -18.73 -10.74 4.76
CA VAL A 106 -17.50 -10.32 5.44
C VAL A 106 -16.85 -11.48 6.18
N SER A 107 -17.64 -12.28 6.92
CA SER A 107 -17.15 -13.44 7.65
C SER A 107 -16.60 -14.54 6.73
N ALA A 108 -17.30 -14.81 5.62
CA ALA A 108 -16.87 -15.78 4.61
C ALA A 108 -15.55 -15.38 3.94
N VAL A 109 -15.42 -14.10 3.54
CA VAL A 109 -14.19 -13.56 2.96
C VAL A 109 -13.02 -13.74 3.92
N ALA A 110 -13.16 -13.32 5.18
CA ALA A 110 -12.08 -13.42 6.17
C ALA A 110 -11.60 -14.87 6.37
N SER A 111 -12.54 -15.83 6.37
CA SER A 111 -12.23 -17.26 6.49
C SER A 111 -11.50 -17.80 5.24
N ASN A 112 -11.88 -17.34 4.05
CA ASN A 112 -11.37 -17.83 2.77
C ASN A 112 -9.96 -17.28 2.48
N LEU A 113 -9.70 -16.01 2.81
CA LEU A 113 -8.41 -15.35 2.60
C LEU A 113 -7.24 -16.03 3.31
N ARG A 114 -7.49 -16.77 4.40
CA ARG A 114 -6.43 -17.52 5.11
C ARG A 114 -5.78 -18.58 4.23
N SER A 115 -6.54 -19.19 3.30
CA SER A 115 -6.01 -20.21 2.39
C SER A 115 -5.14 -19.64 1.27
N GLN A 116 -5.17 -18.32 1.05
CA GLN A 116 -4.47 -17.61 -0.01
C GLN A 116 -3.22 -16.87 0.50
N GLN A 117 -2.79 -17.17 1.72
CA GLN A 117 -1.63 -16.55 2.37
C GLN A 117 -0.49 -17.57 2.50
N GLU A 118 0.26 -17.78 1.42
CA GLU A 118 1.36 -18.73 1.34
C GLU A 118 2.50 -18.36 2.31
N VAL A 119 2.88 -17.08 2.37
CA VAL A 119 3.95 -16.60 3.24
C VAL A 119 3.55 -16.76 4.70
N PHE A 120 2.30 -16.43 5.04
CA PHE A 120 1.78 -16.64 6.40
C PHE A 120 1.72 -18.12 6.75
N ALA A 121 1.27 -18.99 5.85
CA ALA A 121 1.20 -20.42 6.09
C ALA A 121 2.59 -21.01 6.40
N LEU A 122 3.64 -20.50 5.74
CA LEU A 122 5.01 -20.95 5.94
C LEU A 122 5.68 -20.36 7.19
N THR A 123 5.36 -19.11 7.55
CA THR A 123 6.16 -18.34 8.52
C THR A 123 5.39 -17.82 9.73
N GLY A 124 4.08 -17.64 9.60
CA GLY A 124 3.22 -16.94 10.56
C GLY A 124 3.55 -15.44 10.73
N GLY A 125 4.45 -14.89 9.90
CA GLY A 125 5.09 -13.58 10.10
C GLY A 125 4.71 -12.50 9.07
N SER A 126 3.66 -12.71 8.30
CA SER A 126 3.15 -11.74 7.33
C SER A 126 1.76 -11.21 7.72
N HIS A 127 1.37 -10.14 7.03
CA HIS A 127 0.01 -9.62 6.95
C HIS A 127 -0.50 -9.78 5.52
N ALA A 128 -1.81 -9.77 5.35
CA ALA A 128 -2.45 -9.72 4.05
C ALA A 128 -3.48 -8.59 3.97
N ALA A 129 -3.64 -8.04 2.78
CA ALA A 129 -4.74 -7.17 2.42
C ALA A 129 -5.42 -7.74 1.17
N ALA A 130 -6.72 -7.48 1.02
CA ALA A 130 -7.48 -7.95 -0.13
C ALA A 130 -8.49 -6.91 -0.59
N ALA A 131 -8.61 -6.73 -1.90
CA ALA A 131 -9.72 -6.04 -2.52
C ALA A 131 -10.83 -7.04 -2.80
N VAL A 132 -12.04 -6.73 -2.33
CA VAL A 132 -13.20 -7.62 -2.44
C VAL A 132 -14.41 -6.85 -2.95
N THR A 133 -15.17 -7.51 -3.83
CA THR A 133 -16.47 -7.00 -4.27
C THR A 133 -17.50 -7.10 -3.13
N VAL A 134 -18.61 -6.37 -3.27
CA VAL A 134 -19.71 -6.39 -2.29
C VAL A 134 -20.32 -7.79 -2.08
N ASP A 135 -20.22 -8.66 -3.09
CA ASP A 135 -20.71 -10.04 -3.06
C ASP A 135 -19.63 -11.05 -2.61
N GLY A 136 -18.47 -10.57 -2.14
CA GLY A 136 -17.41 -11.38 -1.53
C GLY A 136 -16.42 -12.03 -2.50
N GLN A 137 -16.46 -11.67 -3.79
CA GLN A 137 -15.43 -12.11 -4.72
C GLN A 137 -14.13 -11.35 -4.44
N VAL A 138 -13.03 -12.08 -4.24
CA VAL A 138 -11.68 -11.52 -4.12
C VAL A 138 -11.23 -11.06 -5.49
N VAL A 139 -11.04 -9.75 -5.63
CA VAL A 139 -10.50 -9.12 -6.85
C VAL A 139 -8.98 -9.25 -6.85
N ASP A 140 -8.38 -8.99 -5.69
CA ASP A 140 -6.94 -9.05 -5.52
C ASP A 140 -6.56 -9.30 -4.06
N ILE A 141 -5.35 -9.84 -3.84
CA ILE A 141 -4.79 -10.12 -2.53
C ILE A 141 -3.26 -9.99 -2.59
N ALA A 142 -2.70 -9.33 -1.57
CA ALA A 142 -1.26 -9.24 -1.41
C ALA A 142 -0.83 -9.56 0.03
N GLU A 143 0.34 -10.19 0.15
CA GLU A 143 1.02 -10.40 1.43
C GLU A 143 2.23 -9.50 1.57
N ASP A 144 2.51 -9.06 2.79
CA ASP A 144 3.77 -8.42 3.13
C ASP A 144 4.08 -8.57 4.63
N VAL A 145 5.34 -8.39 5.03
CA VAL A 145 5.73 -8.33 6.45
C VAL A 145 5.16 -7.10 7.14
N GLY A 146 4.90 -6.02 6.39
CA GLY A 146 4.22 -4.83 6.87
C GLY A 146 2.76 -4.80 6.44
N ARG A 147 1.81 -4.58 7.37
CA ARG A 147 0.39 -4.46 7.00
C ARG A 147 0.08 -3.30 6.03
N HIS A 148 0.81 -2.19 6.11
CA HIS A 148 0.64 -1.05 5.21
C HIS A 148 1.12 -1.41 3.81
N ASN A 149 2.31 -2.02 3.72
CA ASN A 149 2.84 -2.56 2.47
C ASN A 149 1.87 -3.53 1.77
N ALA A 150 1.18 -4.41 2.53
CA ALA A 150 0.18 -5.31 1.97
C ALA A 150 -0.99 -4.54 1.34
N VAL A 151 -1.47 -3.47 2.00
CA VAL A 151 -2.51 -2.58 1.45
C VAL A 151 -1.99 -1.83 0.21
N ASP A 152 -0.79 -1.25 0.29
CA ASP A 152 -0.19 -0.51 -0.81
C ASP A 152 -0.04 -1.39 -2.05
N LYS A 153 0.39 -2.66 -1.90
CA LYS A 153 0.45 -3.59 -3.04
C LYS A 153 -0.90 -3.75 -3.73
N VAL A 154 -1.96 -4.04 -2.96
CA VAL A 154 -3.32 -4.16 -3.51
C VAL A 154 -3.74 -2.86 -4.20
N VAL A 155 -3.47 -1.70 -3.59
CA VAL A 155 -3.79 -0.41 -4.20
C VAL A 155 -3.04 -0.20 -5.52
N GLY A 156 -1.78 -0.64 -5.60
CA GLY A 156 -0.97 -0.54 -6.82
C GLY A 156 -1.31 -1.57 -7.90
N HIS A 157 -1.97 -2.67 -7.55
CA HIS A 157 -2.51 -3.66 -8.50
C HIS A 157 -3.81 -3.20 -9.18
N LEU A 158 -4.60 -2.36 -8.49
CA LEU A 158 -5.93 -1.89 -8.90
C LEU A 158 -5.91 -0.62 -9.76
#